data_AF-A0AAT9FRW8-F1
#
_entry.id   AF-A0AAT9FRW8-F1
#
_cell.length_a   1.000
_cell.length_b   1.000
_cell.length_c   1.000
_cell.angle_alpha   90.00
_cell.angle_beta   90.00
_cell.angle_gamma   90.00
#
_symmetry.space_group_name_H-M   'P 1'
#
loop_
_entity.id
_entity.type
_entity.pdbx_description
1 polymer ?
#
loop_
_entity_poly.entity_id
_entity_poly.type
_entity_poly.pdbx_seq_one_letter_code
_entity_poly.pdbx_strand_id
1 'polypeptide(L)'
;MNKKLTICFAAMASATAATQASLSWTGGGDQISLYQESNWQDDNGNTPAANTINPNTAVTAATGGLIEITSGNGQPSNFGGTFNVGSGNSLTVIGKTLASGGNSPVIGGGGGTSLTLGSGATMSLGNVSNFGTINASSATVDLFNVTGATNVSVNNVTGTIRSLTMGSGTVSFVGTGPSFTNVDFTGVTGNIANMQINSGSLNISGANPTFGNLTLSNSSATVASLSSSASFPSEIYLTNGSSWESTFITNNTTLFVDGTSTMELFGSGDPINSQTNPTSVHLAYGAKLTLSSLAEFTQQGNEIFVNGVSFNSDNSVLSFNGTTATAVPEASSAALIGLAGLALILRRRK
;
A
#
# COMPACT_ATOMS: atom_id res chain seq x y z
N MET A 1 4.89 35.35 -34.65
CA MET A 1 6.09 34.69 -35.22
C MET A 1 6.77 33.93 -34.08
N ASN A 2 6.46 32.64 -33.98
CA ASN A 2 6.85 31.76 -32.88
C ASN A 2 8.32 31.36 -32.99
N LYS A 3 9.13 31.60 -31.96
CA LYS A 3 10.41 30.92 -31.78
C LYS A 3 10.26 29.93 -30.62
N LYS A 4 9.96 28.69 -30.98
CA LYS A 4 10.07 27.52 -30.09
C LYS A 4 11.55 27.35 -29.74
N LEU A 5 11.91 27.53 -28.49
CA LEU A 5 13.22 27.16 -27.96
C LEU A 5 13.11 25.73 -27.42
N THR A 6 13.37 24.76 -28.28
CA THR A 6 13.56 23.36 -27.90
C THR A 6 14.96 23.22 -27.31
N ILE A 7 15.07 23.17 -25.99
CA ILE A 7 16.32 22.80 -25.31
C ILE A 7 16.34 21.28 -25.19
N CYS A 8 17.11 20.63 -26.06
CA CYS A 8 17.48 19.22 -25.94
C CYS A 8 18.45 19.06 -24.76
N PHE A 9 18.01 18.41 -23.68
CA PHE A 9 18.91 17.82 -22.69
C PHE A 9 19.57 16.59 -23.33
N ALA A 10 20.80 16.74 -23.83
CA ALA A 10 21.66 15.63 -24.19
C ALA A 10 22.57 15.29 -23.01
N ALA A 11 22.62 14.00 -22.69
CA ALA A 11 23.31 13.40 -21.56
C ALA A 11 24.81 13.71 -21.49
N MET A 12 25.28 14.04 -20.29
CA MET A 12 26.64 13.74 -19.84
C MET A 12 26.55 13.07 -18.47
N ALA A 13 26.16 11.80 -18.48
CA ALA A 13 26.49 10.88 -17.40
C ALA A 13 27.89 10.33 -17.69
N SER A 14 28.93 11.07 -17.30
CA SER A 14 30.23 10.46 -17.03
C SER A 14 30.34 10.29 -15.52
N ALA A 15 29.53 9.38 -14.96
CA ALA A 15 29.83 8.81 -13.66
C ALA A 15 31.05 7.92 -13.87
N THR A 16 32.23 8.40 -13.49
CA THR A 16 33.36 7.51 -13.24
C THR A 16 32.88 6.50 -12.20
N ALA A 17 32.67 5.25 -12.63
CA ALA A 17 32.38 4.15 -11.73
C ALA A 17 33.61 3.95 -10.85
N ALA A 18 33.66 4.66 -9.72
CA ALA A 18 34.39 4.16 -8.59
C ALA A 18 33.72 2.83 -8.27
N THR A 19 34.43 1.73 -8.52
CA THR A 19 34.04 0.40 -8.04
C THR A 19 33.82 0.56 -6.54
N GLN A 20 32.56 0.63 -6.09
CA GLN A 20 32.27 0.50 -4.69
C GLN A 20 32.81 -0.87 -4.30
N ALA A 21 33.76 -0.86 -3.38
CA ALA A 21 34.12 -2.06 -2.66
C ALA A 21 32.83 -2.62 -2.03
N SER A 22 32.61 -3.91 -2.24
CA SER A 22 31.38 -4.59 -1.86
C SER A 22 31.69 -6.01 -1.45
N LEU A 23 30.98 -6.47 -0.42
CA LEU A 23 30.86 -7.89 -0.14
C LEU A 23 29.86 -8.48 -1.14
N SER A 24 30.35 -9.21 -2.14
CA SER A 24 29.55 -9.65 -3.29
C SER A 24 29.30 -11.15 -3.31
N TRP A 25 28.05 -11.55 -3.51
CA TRP A 25 27.71 -12.94 -3.79
C TRP A 25 28.22 -13.34 -5.17
N THR A 26 28.93 -14.46 -5.23
CA THR A 26 29.59 -14.96 -6.46
C THR A 26 29.13 -16.34 -6.90
N GLY A 27 28.47 -17.12 -6.04
CA GLY A 27 27.81 -18.34 -6.53
C GLY A 27 27.40 -19.34 -5.48
N GLY A 28 27.28 -20.62 -5.83
CA GLY A 28 26.93 -21.71 -4.91
C GLY A 28 25.89 -22.68 -5.47
N GLY A 29 25.11 -22.25 -6.47
CA GLY A 29 23.92 -22.97 -6.93
C GLY A 29 22.66 -22.50 -6.21
N ASP A 30 21.52 -23.12 -6.51
CA ASP A 30 20.23 -22.78 -5.89
C ASP A 30 20.06 -23.49 -4.54
N GLN A 31 19.19 -22.97 -3.67
CA GLN A 31 18.91 -23.54 -2.33
C GLN A 31 20.13 -23.60 -1.40
N ILE A 32 21.05 -22.66 -1.60
CA ILE A 32 22.24 -22.52 -0.78
C ILE A 32 22.03 -21.46 0.28
N SER A 33 22.62 -21.69 1.45
CA SER A 33 22.68 -20.72 2.53
C SER A 33 23.63 -19.58 2.19
N LEU A 34 23.24 -18.35 2.50
CA LEU A 34 24.12 -17.19 2.39
C LEU A 34 25.32 -17.24 3.36
N TYR A 35 25.32 -18.13 4.35
CA TYR A 35 26.42 -18.30 5.32
C TYR A 35 27.54 -19.22 4.81
N GLN A 36 27.65 -19.45 3.50
CA GLN A 36 28.77 -20.17 2.90
C GLN A 36 29.77 -19.16 2.35
N GLU A 37 30.87 -18.91 3.05
CA GLU A 37 31.82 -17.86 2.66
C GLU A 37 32.44 -18.10 1.27
N SER A 38 32.60 -19.35 0.84
CA SER A 38 33.10 -19.72 -0.50
C SER A 38 32.28 -19.12 -1.64
N ASN A 39 31.06 -18.68 -1.35
CA ASN A 39 30.12 -18.09 -2.28
C ASN A 39 30.15 -16.56 -2.28
N TRP A 40 31.07 -15.97 -1.53
CA TRP A 40 31.25 -14.53 -1.43
C TRP A 40 32.66 -14.13 -1.85
N GLN A 41 32.78 -12.89 -2.31
CA GLN A 41 34.04 -12.19 -2.50
C GLN A 41 34.01 -10.91 -1.67
N ASP A 42 35.09 -10.65 -0.96
CA ASP A 42 35.34 -9.37 -0.32
C ASP A 42 35.76 -8.31 -1.35
N ASP A 43 36.01 -7.11 -0.85
CA ASP A 43 36.39 -5.93 -1.62
C ASP A 43 37.70 -6.10 -2.42
N ASN A 44 38.50 -7.11 -2.09
CA ASN A 44 39.75 -7.44 -2.75
C ASN A 44 39.62 -8.63 -3.71
N GLY A 45 38.39 -9.15 -3.91
CA GLY A 45 38.10 -10.32 -4.72
C GLY A 45 38.45 -11.65 -4.03
N ASN A 46 38.78 -11.63 -2.74
CA ASN A 46 39.11 -12.84 -1.99
C ASN A 46 37.87 -13.44 -1.33
N THR A 47 37.88 -14.75 -1.10
CA THR A 47 36.90 -15.37 -0.22
C THR A 47 37.04 -14.79 1.20
N PRO A 48 35.94 -14.29 1.82
CA PRO A 48 35.97 -13.81 3.19
C PRO A 48 36.50 -14.86 4.17
N ALA A 49 37.15 -14.42 5.24
CA ALA A 49 37.64 -15.31 6.28
C ALA A 49 36.50 -16.14 6.89
N ALA A 50 36.80 -17.34 7.39
CA ALA A 50 35.80 -18.20 8.01
C ALA A 50 35.07 -17.48 9.15
N ASN A 51 33.75 -17.66 9.20
CA ASN A 51 32.82 -17.00 10.11
C ASN A 51 32.67 -15.49 9.89
N THR A 52 33.07 -14.92 8.75
CA THR A 52 32.75 -13.51 8.44
C THR A 52 31.26 -13.33 8.18
N ILE A 53 30.62 -14.34 7.57
CA ILE A 53 29.21 -14.30 7.17
C ILE A 53 28.50 -15.44 7.89
N ASN A 54 27.96 -15.15 9.07
CA ASN A 54 27.29 -16.13 9.92
C ASN A 54 26.06 -15.51 10.61
N PRO A 55 25.09 -16.32 11.07
CA PRO A 55 23.82 -15.82 11.63
C PRO A 55 23.97 -15.13 13.01
N ASN A 56 25.13 -15.24 13.66
CA ASN A 56 25.36 -14.73 15.01
C ASN A 56 26.15 -13.41 15.02
N THR A 57 26.66 -12.96 13.86
CA THR A 57 27.45 -11.73 13.76
C THR A 57 26.89 -10.81 12.70
N ALA A 58 27.00 -9.51 12.94
CA ALA A 58 26.69 -8.52 11.94
C ALA A 58 27.68 -8.61 10.77
N VAL A 59 27.16 -8.66 9.55
CA VAL A 59 27.94 -8.75 8.32
C VAL A 59 28.29 -7.35 7.85
N THR A 60 29.58 -7.10 7.66
CA THR A 60 30.10 -5.79 7.26
C THR A 60 31.00 -5.93 6.04
N ALA A 61 30.78 -5.10 5.02
CA ALA A 61 31.79 -4.88 3.98
C ALA A 61 32.92 -4.03 4.56
N ALA A 62 34.17 -4.33 4.20
CA ALA A 62 35.33 -3.67 4.83
C ALA A 62 35.50 -2.23 4.33
N THR A 63 35.10 -1.96 3.08
CA THR A 63 35.19 -0.68 2.39
C THR A 63 33.89 -0.49 1.62
N GLY A 64 33.23 0.66 1.73
CA GLY A 64 32.08 0.99 0.87
C GLY A 64 30.68 0.64 1.42
N GLY A 65 30.59 -0.11 2.51
CA GLY A 65 29.32 -0.29 3.23
C GLY A 65 28.21 -0.94 2.38
N LEU A 66 28.57 -1.80 1.43
CA LEU A 66 27.62 -2.41 0.51
C LEU A 66 27.76 -3.93 0.49
N ILE A 67 26.65 -4.62 0.68
CA ILE A 67 26.51 -6.06 0.52
C ILE A 67 25.63 -6.31 -0.70
N GLU A 68 26.11 -7.11 -1.65
CA GLU A 68 25.46 -7.27 -2.94
C GLU A 68 25.16 -8.73 -3.30
N ILE A 69 23.93 -8.98 -3.72
CA ILE A 69 23.46 -10.23 -4.32
C ILE A 69 22.94 -9.90 -5.71
N THR A 70 23.86 -9.65 -6.63
CA THR A 70 23.56 -9.08 -7.96
C THR A 70 24.10 -9.94 -9.10
N SER A 71 25.05 -10.83 -8.82
CA SER A 71 25.74 -11.63 -9.84
C SER A 71 26.03 -13.06 -9.34
N GLY A 72 26.87 -13.81 -10.05
CA GLY A 72 27.21 -15.19 -9.70
C GLY A 72 26.18 -16.23 -10.14
N ASN A 73 26.53 -17.51 -10.01
CA ASN A 73 25.62 -18.62 -10.34
C ASN A 73 24.72 -18.99 -9.15
N GLY A 74 23.44 -19.28 -9.41
CA GLY A 74 22.49 -19.67 -8.38
C GLY A 74 21.95 -18.51 -7.54
N GLN A 75 21.30 -18.85 -6.41
CA GLN A 75 20.50 -17.96 -5.58
C GLN A 75 20.58 -18.34 -4.08
N PRO A 76 20.86 -17.40 -3.17
CA PRO A 76 20.81 -17.65 -1.73
C PRO A 76 19.36 -17.76 -1.24
N SER A 77 18.77 -18.95 -1.38
CA SER A 77 17.33 -19.18 -1.15
C SER A 77 17.00 -20.12 0.02
N ASN A 78 17.99 -20.51 0.83
CA ASN A 78 17.77 -21.47 1.92
C ASN A 78 18.63 -21.19 3.17
N PHE A 79 18.80 -19.92 3.52
CA PHE A 79 19.48 -19.59 4.77
C PHE A 79 18.53 -19.73 5.97
N GLY A 80 19.11 -20.07 7.13
CA GLY A 80 18.42 -20.17 8.40
C GLY A 80 19.10 -19.30 9.47
N GLY A 81 18.31 -18.58 10.25
CA GLY A 81 18.81 -17.62 11.23
C GLY A 81 18.94 -16.20 10.65
N THR A 82 19.11 -15.23 11.54
CA THR A 82 19.07 -13.79 11.20
C THR A 82 20.23 -13.36 10.33
N PHE A 83 19.94 -12.78 9.16
CA PHE A 83 20.96 -12.09 8.37
C PHE A 83 21.02 -10.63 8.82
N ASN A 84 22.02 -10.32 9.64
CA ASN A 84 22.22 -8.99 10.21
C ASN A 84 23.21 -8.19 9.35
N VAL A 85 22.72 -7.19 8.63
CA VAL A 85 23.53 -6.22 7.89
C VAL A 85 24.10 -5.23 8.91
N GLY A 86 25.41 -5.26 9.09
CA GLY A 86 26.08 -4.47 10.11
C GLY A 86 25.94 -2.96 9.91
N SER A 87 26.14 -2.21 11.00
CA SER A 87 25.98 -0.77 11.02
C SER A 87 26.70 -0.08 9.85
N GLY A 88 26.04 0.88 9.21
CA GLY A 88 26.56 1.60 8.04
C GLY A 88 26.56 0.81 6.74
N ASN A 89 26.09 -0.44 6.71
CA ASN A 89 26.02 -1.25 5.50
C ASN A 89 24.62 -1.26 4.90
N SER A 90 24.54 -1.25 3.57
CA SER A 90 23.33 -1.44 2.79
C SER A 90 23.32 -2.83 2.14
N LEU A 91 22.13 -3.33 1.83
CA LEU A 91 21.92 -4.58 1.11
C LEU A 91 21.28 -4.30 -0.25
N THR A 92 21.88 -4.81 -1.31
CA THR A 92 21.34 -4.74 -2.68
C THR A 92 21.13 -6.14 -3.24
N VAL A 93 19.93 -6.39 -3.77
CA VAL A 93 19.57 -7.64 -4.46
C VAL A 93 19.01 -7.27 -5.83
N ILE A 94 19.61 -7.77 -6.92
CA ILE A 94 19.17 -7.45 -8.29
C ILE A 94 19.19 -8.72 -9.13
N GLY A 95 18.08 -9.02 -9.83
CA GLY A 95 17.99 -10.20 -10.71
C GLY A 95 18.19 -11.55 -10.00
N LYS A 96 18.12 -11.55 -8.67
CA LYS A 96 18.42 -12.70 -7.80
C LYS A 96 17.32 -12.94 -6.79
N THR A 97 17.26 -14.16 -6.28
CA THR A 97 16.41 -14.50 -5.14
C THR A 97 17.22 -14.43 -3.86
N LEU A 98 16.71 -13.70 -2.87
CA LEU A 98 17.11 -13.83 -1.47
C LEU A 98 15.93 -14.43 -0.71
N ALA A 99 16.06 -15.69 -0.30
CA ALA A 99 14.99 -16.38 0.40
C ALA A 99 15.52 -17.22 1.56
N SER A 100 14.63 -17.46 2.54
CA SER A 100 14.91 -18.29 3.70
C SER A 100 13.95 -19.47 3.73
N GLY A 101 14.43 -20.65 4.10
CA GLY A 101 13.59 -21.85 4.21
C GLY A 101 12.61 -21.83 5.40
N GLY A 102 12.73 -20.85 6.30
CA GLY A 102 11.98 -20.78 7.56
C GLY A 102 11.62 -19.37 8.02
N ASN A 103 11.35 -18.45 7.08
CA ASN A 103 11.02 -17.05 7.39
C ASN A 103 12.07 -16.37 8.28
N SER A 104 13.35 -16.60 7.97
CA SER A 104 14.44 -15.97 8.70
C SER A 104 14.44 -14.46 8.43
N PRO A 105 14.75 -13.64 9.44
CA PRO A 105 14.73 -12.20 9.30
C PRO A 105 16.00 -11.66 8.64
N VAL A 106 15.86 -10.50 8.01
CA VAL A 106 16.96 -9.63 7.58
C VAL A 106 16.86 -8.33 8.37
N ILE A 107 17.93 -7.98 9.07
CA ILE A 107 18.00 -6.76 9.88
C ILE A 107 19.02 -5.82 9.26
N GLY A 108 18.63 -4.58 9.02
CA GLY A 108 19.47 -3.51 8.48
C GLY A 108 20.39 -2.90 9.53
N GLY A 109 21.38 -2.14 9.06
CA GLY A 109 22.40 -1.50 9.88
C GLY A 109 21.94 -0.19 10.56
N GLY A 110 20.66 0.15 10.50
CA GLY A 110 20.08 1.35 11.12
C GLY A 110 19.90 2.54 10.17
N GLY A 111 19.73 3.73 10.74
CA GLY A 111 19.52 4.97 9.99
C GLY A 111 20.64 5.25 8.98
N GLY A 112 20.27 5.70 7.78
CA GLY A 112 21.22 5.96 6.68
C GLY A 112 21.57 4.74 5.83
N THR A 113 21.17 3.53 6.22
CA THR A 113 21.33 2.32 5.41
C THR A 113 20.12 2.09 4.49
N SER A 114 20.34 1.32 3.42
CA SER A 114 19.29 0.98 2.47
C SER A 114 19.17 -0.52 2.23
N LEU A 115 17.93 -0.96 2.02
CA LEU A 115 17.63 -2.21 1.31
C LEU A 115 17.17 -1.86 -0.09
N THR A 116 17.86 -2.37 -1.11
CA THR A 116 17.51 -2.15 -2.52
C THR A 116 17.20 -3.47 -3.20
N LEU A 117 15.97 -3.59 -3.72
CA LEU A 117 15.55 -4.67 -4.63
C LEU A 117 15.42 -4.10 -6.04
N GLY A 118 16.32 -4.49 -6.93
CA GLY A 118 16.28 -4.10 -8.32
C GLY A 118 15.49 -5.07 -9.19
N SER A 119 15.49 -4.78 -10.49
CA SER A 119 14.72 -5.54 -11.48
C SER A 119 15.00 -7.04 -11.41
N GLY A 120 13.94 -7.84 -11.41
CA GLY A 120 13.98 -9.30 -11.38
C GLY A 120 14.40 -9.88 -10.03
N ALA A 121 14.55 -9.07 -8.99
CA ALA A 121 14.80 -9.58 -7.65
C ALA A 121 13.56 -10.27 -7.07
N THR A 122 13.77 -11.40 -6.39
CA THR A 122 12.75 -12.06 -5.57
C THR A 122 13.20 -12.04 -4.11
N MET A 123 12.33 -11.67 -3.20
CA MET A 123 12.62 -11.71 -1.77
C MET A 123 11.53 -12.45 -1.01
N SER A 124 11.89 -13.55 -0.32
CA SER A 124 10.95 -14.34 0.48
C SER A 124 11.52 -14.58 1.88
N LEU A 125 11.06 -13.78 2.84
CA LEU A 125 11.70 -13.61 4.14
C LEU A 125 10.69 -13.49 5.27
N GLY A 126 11.16 -13.64 6.50
CA GLY A 126 10.41 -13.25 7.69
C GLY A 126 10.34 -11.74 7.83
N ASN A 127 10.96 -11.24 8.89
CA ASN A 127 10.98 -9.80 9.18
C ASN A 127 12.11 -9.11 8.42
N VAL A 128 11.80 -8.02 7.76
CA VAL A 128 12.75 -7.04 7.25
C VAL A 128 12.65 -5.79 8.12
N SER A 129 13.72 -5.44 8.82
CA SER A 129 13.68 -4.31 9.76
C SER A 129 14.95 -3.48 9.77
N ASN A 130 14.87 -2.28 10.36
CA ASN A 130 16.03 -1.43 10.69
C ASN A 130 16.87 -0.97 9.48
N PHE A 131 16.28 -0.88 8.29
CA PHE A 131 16.85 -0.13 7.17
C PHE A 131 16.27 1.28 7.19
N GLY A 132 17.09 2.32 7.06
CA GLY A 132 16.58 3.70 6.98
C GLY A 132 15.70 3.91 5.74
N THR A 133 16.09 3.30 4.61
CA THR A 133 15.35 3.34 3.35
C THR A 133 15.15 1.94 2.78
N ILE A 134 13.95 1.65 2.28
CA ILE A 134 13.66 0.44 1.50
C ILE A 134 13.20 0.87 0.12
N ASN A 135 13.92 0.45 -0.91
CA ASN A 135 13.61 0.71 -2.31
C ASN A 135 13.41 -0.62 -3.02
N ALA A 136 12.23 -0.85 -3.60
CA ALA A 136 11.97 -2.03 -4.41
C ALA A 136 11.41 -1.63 -5.77
N SER A 137 12.03 -2.11 -6.85
CA SER A 137 11.58 -1.81 -8.21
C SER A 137 11.61 -3.03 -9.10
N SER A 138 10.49 -3.30 -9.78
CA SER A 138 10.34 -4.42 -10.72
C SER A 138 10.76 -5.76 -10.08
N ALA A 139 10.30 -5.98 -8.84
CA ALA A 139 10.69 -7.08 -7.98
C ALA A 139 9.46 -7.85 -7.47
N THR A 140 9.67 -9.04 -6.93
CA THR A 140 8.62 -9.85 -6.27
C THR A 140 8.98 -10.03 -4.80
N VAL A 141 8.02 -9.78 -3.90
CA VAL A 141 8.24 -9.86 -2.46
C VAL A 141 7.21 -10.78 -1.79
N ASP A 142 7.65 -11.57 -0.82
CA ASP A 142 6.82 -12.29 0.14
C ASP A 142 7.45 -12.10 1.53
N LEU A 143 7.00 -11.07 2.23
CA LEU A 143 7.58 -10.64 3.50
C LEU A 143 6.57 -10.78 4.62
N PHE A 144 7.01 -11.26 5.78
CA PHE A 144 6.15 -11.27 6.97
C PHE A 144 5.95 -9.87 7.53
N ASN A 145 7.02 -9.18 7.90
CA ASN A 145 6.91 -7.85 8.49
C ASN A 145 7.97 -6.92 7.91
N VAL A 146 7.59 -5.69 7.63
CA VAL A 146 8.49 -4.59 7.27
C VAL A 146 8.35 -3.50 8.33
N THR A 147 9.42 -3.23 9.10
CA THR A 147 9.37 -2.27 10.22
C THR A 147 10.62 -1.40 10.32
N GLY A 148 10.47 -0.22 10.93
CA GLY A 148 11.60 0.65 11.26
C GLY A 148 12.20 1.42 10.07
N ALA A 149 11.60 1.33 8.88
CA ALA A 149 11.98 2.15 7.75
C ALA A 149 11.39 3.56 7.85
N THR A 150 12.21 4.56 7.54
CA THR A 150 11.78 5.96 7.43
C THR A 150 11.25 6.25 6.03
N ASN A 151 11.88 5.66 5.00
CA ASN A 151 11.46 5.83 3.62
C ASN A 151 11.18 4.48 2.97
N VAL A 152 10.00 4.34 2.36
CA VAL A 152 9.64 3.13 1.60
C VAL A 152 9.20 3.55 0.20
N SER A 153 9.95 3.10 -0.80
CA SER A 153 9.65 3.33 -2.21
C SER A 153 9.45 2.00 -2.93
N VAL A 154 8.33 1.88 -3.63
CA VAL A 154 7.91 0.68 -4.33
C VAL A 154 7.50 1.07 -5.74
N ASN A 155 8.09 0.45 -6.76
CA ASN A 155 7.79 0.74 -8.15
C ASN A 155 7.64 -0.54 -8.97
N ASN A 156 6.41 -0.89 -9.36
CA ASN A 156 6.09 -2.13 -10.07
C ASN A 156 6.54 -3.39 -9.32
N VAL A 157 6.13 -3.51 -8.05
CA VAL A 157 6.43 -4.68 -7.23
C VAL A 157 5.19 -5.55 -7.10
N THR A 158 5.38 -6.86 -7.14
CA THR A 158 4.31 -7.85 -6.96
C THR A 158 4.53 -8.70 -5.70
N GLY A 159 3.50 -9.43 -5.30
CA GLY A 159 3.53 -10.33 -4.15
C GLY A 159 2.85 -9.75 -2.91
N THR A 160 3.36 -10.10 -1.74
CA THR A 160 2.69 -9.85 -0.46
C THR A 160 3.65 -9.31 0.58
N ILE A 161 3.20 -8.28 1.31
CA ILE A 161 3.81 -7.83 2.56
C ILE A 161 2.73 -7.98 3.64
N ARG A 162 2.88 -8.95 4.55
CA ARG A 162 1.81 -9.20 5.53
C ARG A 162 1.63 -8.04 6.50
N SER A 163 2.72 -7.41 6.95
CA SER A 163 2.65 -6.20 7.76
C SER A 163 3.66 -5.15 7.31
N LEU A 164 3.20 -3.91 7.15
CA LEU A 164 4.04 -2.73 6.97
C LEU A 164 3.77 -1.74 8.10
N THR A 165 4.77 -1.46 8.93
CA THR A 165 4.66 -0.48 10.02
C THR A 165 5.69 0.62 9.86
N MET A 166 5.22 1.86 9.73
CA MET A 166 6.05 3.06 9.62
C MET A 166 5.64 4.09 10.67
N GLY A 167 6.62 4.58 11.44
CA GLY A 167 6.37 5.51 12.55
C GLY A 167 6.48 7.00 12.19
N SER A 168 7.23 7.34 11.15
CA SER A 168 7.23 8.65 10.47
C SER A 168 8.06 8.56 9.19
N GLY A 169 7.85 9.48 8.26
CA GLY A 169 8.68 9.61 7.05
C GLY A 169 7.86 9.60 5.77
N THR A 170 8.41 8.99 4.71
CA THR A 170 7.81 9.06 3.38
C THR A 170 7.53 7.69 2.75
N VAL A 171 6.38 7.57 2.12
CA VAL A 171 5.99 6.40 1.34
C VAL A 171 5.69 6.81 -0.10
N SER A 172 6.19 6.03 -1.07
CA SER A 172 5.93 6.26 -2.50
C SER A 172 5.72 4.95 -3.22
N PHE A 173 4.48 4.67 -3.62
CA PHE A 173 4.16 3.49 -4.45
C PHE A 173 3.77 3.95 -5.85
N VAL A 174 4.45 3.43 -6.87
CA VAL A 174 4.24 3.77 -8.27
C VAL A 174 3.97 2.49 -9.07
N GLY A 175 3.01 2.56 -10.00
CA GLY A 175 2.62 1.39 -10.80
C GLY A 175 1.94 0.32 -9.94
N THR A 176 2.26 -0.95 -10.17
CA THR A 176 1.72 -2.05 -9.34
C THR A 176 2.42 -2.08 -7.98
N GLY A 177 1.64 -2.16 -6.91
CA GLY A 177 2.14 -2.39 -5.54
C GLY A 177 1.88 -3.84 -5.09
N PRO A 178 2.59 -4.32 -4.05
CA PRO A 178 2.27 -5.58 -3.40
C PRO A 178 0.90 -5.50 -2.71
N SER A 179 0.33 -6.66 -2.43
CA SER A 179 -0.82 -6.75 -1.54
C SER A 179 -0.39 -6.75 -0.07
N PHE A 180 -1.24 -6.20 0.78
CA PHE A 180 -1.01 -6.12 2.22
C PHE A 180 -2.08 -6.86 3.02
N THR A 181 -1.73 -7.27 4.24
CA THR A 181 -2.69 -7.69 5.27
C THR A 181 -2.84 -6.61 6.34
N ASN A 182 -1.75 -6.09 6.88
CA ASN A 182 -1.77 -5.02 7.87
C ASN A 182 -0.86 -3.87 7.43
N VAL A 183 -1.37 -2.65 7.55
CA VAL A 183 -0.61 -1.43 7.31
C VAL A 183 -0.86 -0.47 8.45
N ASP A 184 0.21 -0.09 9.15
CA ASP A 184 0.17 0.88 10.24
C ASP A 184 1.06 2.06 9.88
N PHE A 185 0.43 3.21 9.63
CA PHE A 185 1.08 4.47 9.34
C PHE A 185 0.83 5.46 10.48
N THR A 186 1.91 5.86 11.14
CA THR A 186 1.90 6.96 12.10
C THR A 186 2.75 8.07 11.53
N GLY A 187 2.21 9.28 11.35
CA GLY A 187 3.00 10.43 10.90
C GLY A 187 3.67 10.25 9.53
N VAL A 188 3.06 9.47 8.62
CA VAL A 188 3.62 9.15 7.30
C VAL A 188 3.05 10.11 6.26
N THR A 189 3.91 10.58 5.37
CA THR A 189 3.52 11.43 4.24
C THR A 189 3.91 10.78 2.91
N GLY A 190 3.42 11.32 1.80
CA GLY A 190 3.76 10.85 0.46
C GLY A 190 2.54 10.39 -0.34
N ASN A 191 2.82 9.79 -1.49
CA ASN A 191 1.81 9.46 -2.49
C ASN A 191 1.86 7.97 -2.81
N ILE A 192 0.72 7.31 -2.69
CA ILE A 192 0.56 5.89 -2.95
C ILE A 192 -0.34 5.74 -4.16
N ALA A 193 0.21 5.42 -5.34
CA ALA A 193 -0.59 5.28 -6.55
C ALA A 193 -1.62 4.16 -6.45
N ASN A 194 -1.22 3.00 -5.93
CA ASN A 194 -2.10 1.86 -5.74
C ASN A 194 -1.75 1.12 -4.45
N MET A 195 -2.75 0.83 -3.63
CA MET A 195 -2.63 -0.04 -2.46
C MET A 195 -3.84 -0.97 -2.39
N GLN A 196 -3.58 -2.23 -2.08
CA GLN A 196 -4.60 -3.26 -1.92
C GLN A 196 -4.40 -3.98 -0.59
N ILE A 197 -5.47 -4.06 0.19
CA ILE A 197 -5.52 -4.79 1.46
C ILE A 197 -6.61 -5.85 1.33
N ASN A 198 -6.19 -7.11 1.35
CA ASN A 198 -7.04 -8.26 1.00
C ASN A 198 -7.64 -8.99 2.22
N SER A 199 -7.18 -8.59 3.40
CA SER A 199 -7.62 -9.04 4.73
C SER A 199 -6.93 -8.16 5.77
N GLY A 200 -7.37 -8.16 7.02
CA GLY A 200 -6.68 -7.41 8.08
C GLY A 200 -7.05 -5.93 8.11
N SER A 201 -6.08 -5.05 8.35
CA SER A 201 -6.35 -3.64 8.71
C SER A 201 -5.44 -2.59 8.10
N LEU A 202 -5.99 -1.39 7.91
CA LEU A 202 -5.26 -0.15 7.65
C LEU A 202 -5.48 0.81 8.81
N ASN A 203 -4.41 1.17 9.53
CA ASN A 203 -4.47 2.18 10.56
C ASN A 203 -3.60 3.37 10.16
N ILE A 204 -4.20 4.56 10.11
CA ILE A 204 -3.48 5.80 9.80
C ILE A 204 -3.74 6.84 10.89
N SER A 205 -2.66 7.31 11.51
CA SER A 205 -2.71 8.32 12.57
C SER A 205 -1.67 9.42 12.35
N GLY A 206 -2.01 10.66 12.72
CA GLY A 206 -1.15 11.83 12.54
C GLY A 206 -1.16 12.39 11.12
N ALA A 207 0.02 12.57 10.52
CA ALA A 207 0.14 12.93 9.10
C ALA A 207 -0.25 11.72 8.24
N ASN A 208 -0.95 11.98 7.13
CA ASN A 208 -1.59 10.95 6.31
C ASN A 208 -0.99 10.96 4.89
N PRO A 209 -0.70 9.78 4.31
CA PRO A 209 -0.39 9.69 2.89
C PRO A 209 -1.62 10.00 2.04
N THR A 210 -1.38 10.38 0.79
CA THR A 210 -2.43 10.47 -0.23
C THR A 210 -2.48 9.18 -1.03
N PHE A 211 -3.68 8.71 -1.34
CA PHE A 211 -3.89 7.52 -2.17
C PHE A 211 -4.33 7.93 -3.58
N GLY A 212 -3.85 7.25 -4.61
CA GLY A 212 -4.46 7.28 -5.93
C GLY A 212 -5.65 6.33 -5.91
N ASN A 213 -5.34 5.03 -5.83
CA ASN A 213 -6.31 3.98 -5.60
C ASN A 213 -6.01 3.23 -4.30
N LEU A 214 -7.03 3.05 -3.46
CA LEU A 214 -7.00 2.17 -2.31
C LEU A 214 -8.16 1.17 -2.39
N THR A 215 -7.84 -0.12 -2.38
CA THR A 215 -8.86 -1.18 -2.31
C THR A 215 -8.76 -1.93 -0.99
N LEU A 216 -9.86 -1.93 -0.24
CA LEU A 216 -10.07 -2.78 0.93
C LEU A 216 -11.03 -3.90 0.53
N SER A 217 -10.63 -5.14 0.77
CA SER A 217 -11.44 -6.32 0.54
C SER A 217 -11.41 -7.18 1.79
N ASN A 218 -12.56 -7.37 2.45
CA ASN A 218 -12.64 -8.09 3.73
C ASN A 218 -11.66 -7.53 4.78
N SER A 219 -11.57 -6.19 4.85
CA SER A 219 -10.60 -5.46 5.67
C SER A 219 -11.24 -4.27 6.36
N SER A 220 -10.62 -3.81 7.44
CA SER A 220 -11.04 -2.61 8.17
C SER A 220 -10.03 -1.48 8.00
N ALA A 221 -10.49 -0.24 7.91
CA ALA A 221 -9.64 0.95 7.99
C ALA A 221 -10.09 1.91 9.08
N THR A 222 -9.13 2.39 9.88
CA THR A 222 -9.31 3.49 10.82
C THR A 222 -8.33 4.60 10.44
N VAL A 223 -8.85 5.73 9.99
CA VAL A 223 -8.08 6.85 9.43
C VAL A 223 -8.50 8.13 10.13
N ALA A 224 -7.59 8.82 10.81
CA ALA A 224 -7.95 10.03 11.55
C ALA A 224 -8.63 11.10 10.66
N SER A 225 -8.07 11.36 9.48
CA SER A 225 -8.68 12.20 8.45
C SER A 225 -8.07 11.88 7.11
N LEU A 226 -8.85 11.79 6.05
CA LEU A 226 -8.32 11.58 4.72
C LEU A 226 -8.47 12.84 3.88
N SER A 227 -7.35 13.33 3.37
CA SER A 227 -7.32 14.41 2.39
C SER A 227 -6.49 13.97 1.20
N SER A 228 -6.99 14.22 0.01
CA SER A 228 -6.23 14.10 -1.23
C SER A 228 -5.90 15.49 -1.79
N SER A 229 -5.55 15.56 -3.08
CA SER A 229 -5.26 16.85 -3.73
C SER A 229 -5.87 16.90 -5.13
N ALA A 230 -6.08 18.11 -5.65
CA ALA A 230 -6.60 18.28 -7.01
C ALA A 230 -5.72 17.62 -8.09
N SER A 231 -4.41 17.53 -7.85
CA SER A 231 -3.45 16.90 -8.78
C SER A 231 -3.26 15.40 -8.55
N PHE A 232 -3.87 14.85 -7.50
CA PHE A 232 -3.78 13.44 -7.12
C PHE A 232 -5.09 13.02 -6.43
N PRO A 233 -6.18 12.81 -7.21
CA PRO A 233 -7.45 12.32 -6.69
C PRO A 233 -7.30 10.98 -5.99
N SER A 234 -8.11 10.75 -4.96
CA SER A 234 -8.21 9.46 -4.28
C SER A 234 -9.49 8.74 -4.64
N GLU A 235 -9.37 7.52 -5.16
CA GLU A 235 -10.46 6.56 -5.29
C GLU A 235 -10.28 5.44 -4.26
N ILE A 236 -11.30 5.22 -3.44
CA ILE A 236 -11.28 4.20 -2.39
C ILE A 236 -12.42 3.23 -2.62
N TYR A 237 -12.11 1.94 -2.58
CA TYR A 237 -13.06 0.87 -2.78
C TYR A 237 -13.17 0.02 -1.52
N LEU A 238 -14.35 -0.02 -0.91
CA LEU A 238 -14.70 -0.91 0.19
C LEU A 238 -15.50 -2.08 -0.37
N THR A 239 -14.91 -3.27 -0.34
CA THR A 239 -15.48 -4.47 -0.96
C THR A 239 -15.49 -5.65 0.00
N ASN A 240 -16.35 -6.64 -0.27
CA ASN A 240 -16.38 -7.94 0.40
C ASN A 240 -16.45 -7.84 1.94
N GLY A 241 -17.38 -7.05 2.46
CA GLY A 241 -17.57 -6.89 3.91
C GLY A 241 -16.55 -5.99 4.59
N SER A 242 -15.97 -5.03 3.86
CA SER A 242 -14.99 -4.11 4.43
C SER A 242 -15.63 -3.03 5.30
N SER A 243 -14.87 -2.49 6.24
CA SER A 243 -15.27 -1.34 7.06
C SER A 243 -14.30 -0.17 6.93
N TRP A 244 -14.83 1.05 6.99
CA TRP A 244 -14.04 2.28 7.01
C TRP A 244 -14.55 3.20 8.11
N GLU A 245 -13.63 3.73 8.91
CA GLU A 245 -13.89 4.72 9.94
C GLU A 245 -12.94 5.92 9.76
N SER A 246 -13.50 7.13 9.69
CA SER A 246 -12.70 8.36 9.71
C SER A 246 -13.46 9.58 10.20
N THR A 247 -12.77 10.67 10.57
CA THR A 247 -13.47 11.90 10.97
C THR A 247 -13.97 12.70 9.75
N PHE A 248 -13.13 12.83 8.73
CA PHE A 248 -13.44 13.55 7.51
C PHE A 248 -12.85 12.84 6.29
N ILE A 249 -13.53 13.00 5.17
CA ILE A 249 -13.00 12.80 3.82
C ILE A 249 -13.05 14.15 3.10
N THR A 250 -11.98 14.51 2.39
CA THR A 250 -11.90 15.81 1.73
C THR A 250 -11.01 15.82 0.49
N ASN A 251 -11.08 16.92 -0.25
CA ASN A 251 -10.14 17.35 -1.27
C ASN A 251 -9.94 16.42 -2.47
N ASN A 252 -11.01 16.07 -3.20
CA ASN A 252 -10.95 15.22 -4.41
C ASN A 252 -10.90 13.71 -4.10
N THR A 253 -11.65 13.31 -3.07
CA THR A 253 -11.76 11.90 -2.66
C THR A 253 -13.13 11.34 -3.06
N THR A 254 -13.12 10.21 -3.74
CA THR A 254 -14.32 9.44 -4.07
C THR A 254 -14.24 8.08 -3.39
N LEU A 255 -15.26 7.73 -2.61
CA LEU A 255 -15.38 6.43 -1.98
C LEU A 255 -16.50 5.61 -2.60
N PHE A 256 -16.21 4.35 -2.89
CA PHE A 256 -17.14 3.36 -3.41
C PHE A 256 -17.34 2.28 -2.36
N VAL A 257 -18.57 2.10 -1.89
CA VAL A 257 -18.93 1.15 -0.83
C VAL A 257 -19.85 0.09 -1.41
N ASP A 258 -19.42 -1.17 -1.37
CA ASP A 258 -20.24 -2.27 -1.87
C ASP A 258 -21.39 -2.64 -0.92
N GLY A 259 -22.32 -3.47 -1.41
CA GLY A 259 -23.54 -3.84 -0.70
C GLY A 259 -23.35 -4.60 0.60
N THR A 260 -22.13 -5.05 0.89
CA THR A 260 -21.78 -5.80 2.10
C THR A 260 -20.92 -4.98 3.06
N SER A 261 -20.43 -3.83 2.61
CA SER A 261 -19.45 -3.01 3.32
C SER A 261 -20.13 -1.86 4.07
N THR A 262 -19.39 -1.31 5.04
CA THR A 262 -19.86 -0.24 5.91
C THR A 262 -18.86 0.89 5.96
N MET A 263 -19.36 2.11 5.96
CA MET A 263 -18.55 3.31 6.12
C MET A 263 -19.12 4.17 7.24
N GLU A 264 -18.24 4.75 8.02
CA GLU A 264 -18.60 5.54 9.18
C GLU A 264 -17.74 6.80 9.27
N LEU A 265 -18.42 7.95 9.34
CA LEU A 265 -17.81 9.26 9.43
C LEU A 265 -18.22 9.99 10.71
N PHE A 266 -17.24 10.29 11.55
CA PHE A 266 -17.43 10.85 12.87
C PHE A 266 -16.70 12.18 13.03
N GLY A 267 -17.40 13.28 12.84
CA GLY A 267 -16.81 14.61 12.91
C GLY A 267 -17.86 15.68 13.17
N SER A 268 -17.47 16.73 13.89
CA SER A 268 -18.24 17.97 13.93
C SER A 268 -18.03 18.76 12.64
N GLY A 269 -19.10 19.27 12.02
CA GLY A 269 -19.03 19.93 10.71
C GLY A 269 -19.47 19.00 9.59
N ASP A 270 -18.96 19.20 8.37
CA ASP A 270 -19.31 18.42 7.17
C ASP A 270 -18.33 17.24 6.97
N PRO A 271 -18.61 16.01 7.44
CA PRO A 271 -17.72 14.86 7.27
C PRO A 271 -17.32 14.54 5.82
N ILE A 272 -18.18 14.84 4.85
CA ILE A 272 -17.93 14.76 3.41
C ILE A 272 -17.64 16.18 2.89
N ASN A 273 -16.40 16.62 3.07
CA ASN A 273 -16.04 18.01 2.81
C ASN A 273 -15.67 18.25 1.34
N SER A 274 -16.63 18.82 0.61
CA SER A 274 -16.52 19.21 -0.81
C SER A 274 -16.23 20.69 -1.05
N GLN A 275 -15.83 21.47 -0.03
CA GLN A 275 -15.75 22.93 -0.12
C GLN A 275 -14.64 23.43 -1.07
N THR A 276 -13.50 22.74 -1.10
CA THR A 276 -12.35 23.13 -1.94
C THR A 276 -12.31 22.36 -3.26
N ASN A 277 -12.46 21.04 -3.19
CA ASN A 277 -12.55 20.15 -4.34
C ASN A 277 -13.69 19.16 -4.11
N PRO A 278 -14.38 18.68 -5.17
CA PRO A 278 -15.48 17.74 -5.04
C PRO A 278 -15.06 16.46 -4.30
N THR A 279 -15.85 16.06 -3.32
CA THR A 279 -15.69 14.80 -2.57
C THR A 279 -17.03 14.07 -2.63
N SER A 280 -17.02 12.75 -2.81
CA SER A 280 -18.27 11.99 -2.95
C SER A 280 -18.20 10.59 -2.33
N VAL A 281 -19.37 10.10 -1.92
CA VAL A 281 -19.57 8.73 -1.44
C VAL A 281 -20.61 8.05 -2.33
N HIS A 282 -20.21 6.94 -2.93
CA HIS A 282 -21.02 6.13 -3.83
C HIS A 282 -21.32 4.79 -3.16
N LEU A 283 -22.60 4.56 -2.90
CA LEU A 283 -23.12 3.40 -2.21
C LEU A 283 -23.78 2.44 -3.22
N ALA A 284 -23.39 1.18 -3.21
CA ALA A 284 -24.15 0.12 -3.84
C ALA A 284 -25.35 -0.28 -2.95
N TYR A 285 -26.37 -0.93 -3.50
CA TYR A 285 -27.50 -1.40 -2.69
C TYR A 285 -27.04 -2.35 -1.58
N GLY A 286 -27.52 -2.12 -0.36
CA GLY A 286 -27.10 -2.81 0.86
C GLY A 286 -25.96 -2.13 1.62
N ALA A 287 -25.19 -1.26 0.97
CA ALA A 287 -24.08 -0.55 1.60
C ALA A 287 -24.60 0.33 2.74
N LYS A 288 -23.80 0.47 3.80
CA LYS A 288 -24.15 1.29 4.96
C LYS A 288 -23.24 2.50 5.08
N LEU A 289 -23.84 3.65 5.34
CA LEU A 289 -23.15 4.88 5.68
C LEU A 289 -23.68 5.37 7.04
N THR A 290 -22.80 5.54 8.01
CA THR A 290 -23.14 6.20 9.28
C THR A 290 -22.51 7.58 9.29
N LEU A 291 -23.33 8.59 9.58
CA LEU A 291 -22.88 9.96 9.83
C LEU A 291 -23.16 10.34 11.29
N SER A 292 -22.68 11.52 11.70
CA SER A 292 -22.83 12.00 13.08
C SER A 292 -24.28 12.39 13.43
N SER A 293 -25.12 12.73 12.44
CA SER A 293 -26.55 12.98 12.64
C SER A 293 -27.36 12.74 11.36
N LEU A 294 -28.70 12.65 11.48
CA LEU A 294 -29.59 12.61 10.32
C LEU A 294 -29.58 13.92 9.50
N ALA A 295 -29.28 15.06 10.15
CA ALA A 295 -29.22 16.34 9.46
C ALA A 295 -28.06 16.40 8.46
N GLU A 296 -26.96 15.71 8.75
CA GLU A 296 -25.78 15.64 7.87
C GLU A 296 -26.12 15.07 6.50
N PHE A 297 -26.96 14.03 6.43
CA PHE A 297 -27.39 13.46 5.15
C PHE A 297 -28.11 14.48 4.28
N THR A 298 -28.95 15.33 4.88
CA THR A 298 -29.67 16.37 4.13
C THR A 298 -28.71 17.47 3.66
N GLN A 299 -27.78 17.89 4.53
CA GLN A 299 -26.82 18.94 4.22
C GLN A 299 -25.84 18.52 3.12
N GLN A 300 -25.43 17.25 3.12
CA GLN A 300 -24.40 16.70 2.24
C GLN A 300 -25.00 15.74 1.20
N GLY A 301 -26.29 15.91 0.87
CA GLY A 301 -27.03 15.00 -0.01
C GLY A 301 -26.58 15.04 -1.48
N ASN A 302 -25.88 16.11 -1.89
CA ASN A 302 -25.32 16.23 -3.24
C ASN A 302 -24.03 15.39 -3.40
N GLU A 303 -23.39 15.06 -2.29
CA GLU A 303 -22.14 14.30 -2.23
C GLU A 303 -22.40 12.79 -2.03
N ILE A 304 -23.62 12.42 -1.67
CA ILE A 304 -24.02 11.03 -1.39
C ILE A 304 -24.84 10.48 -2.57
N PHE A 305 -24.34 9.41 -3.17
CA PHE A 305 -24.97 8.73 -4.30
C PHE A 305 -25.27 7.28 -3.96
N VAL A 306 -26.45 6.81 -4.37
CA VAL A 306 -26.82 5.39 -4.35
C VAL A 306 -26.99 4.92 -5.78
N ASN A 307 -26.10 4.03 -6.23
CA ASN A 307 -26.10 3.49 -7.59
C ASN A 307 -26.23 4.56 -8.70
N GLY A 308 -25.60 5.73 -8.48
CA GLY A 308 -25.60 6.87 -9.40
C GLY A 308 -26.66 7.94 -9.14
N VAL A 309 -27.65 7.69 -8.27
CA VAL A 309 -28.68 8.68 -7.90
C VAL A 309 -28.28 9.41 -6.63
N SER A 310 -28.27 10.75 -6.68
CA SER A 310 -27.97 11.60 -5.52
C SER A 310 -29.12 11.56 -4.49
N PHE A 311 -28.77 11.48 -3.21
CA PHE A 311 -29.73 11.55 -2.11
C PHE A 311 -30.53 12.87 -2.09
N ASN A 312 -29.91 13.97 -2.51
CA ASN A 312 -30.62 15.26 -2.64
C ASN A 312 -31.68 15.24 -3.76
N SER A 313 -31.51 14.40 -4.78
CA SER A 313 -32.49 14.25 -5.87
C SER A 313 -33.63 13.29 -5.51
N ASP A 314 -33.31 12.19 -4.82
CA ASP A 314 -34.28 11.22 -4.33
C ASP A 314 -33.86 10.74 -2.94
N ASN A 315 -34.59 11.16 -1.90
CA ASN A 315 -34.29 10.77 -0.53
C ASN A 315 -34.77 9.35 -0.17
N SER A 316 -35.53 8.69 -1.05
CA SER A 316 -36.03 7.33 -0.84
C SER A 316 -34.97 6.24 -1.10
N VAL A 317 -33.83 6.62 -1.69
CA VAL A 317 -32.70 5.71 -1.94
C VAL A 317 -31.95 5.29 -0.68
N LEU A 318 -32.26 5.89 0.47
CA LEU A 318 -31.71 5.55 1.78
C LEU A 318 -32.81 5.18 2.78
N SER A 319 -32.60 4.10 3.52
CA SER A 319 -33.41 3.72 4.69
C SER A 319 -32.60 3.91 5.97
N PHE A 320 -33.18 4.54 7.00
CA PHE A 320 -32.46 4.94 8.21
C PHE A 320 -32.78 4.07 9.42
N ASN A 321 -31.75 3.77 10.21
CA ASN A 321 -31.85 3.25 11.58
C ASN A 321 -30.89 4.04 12.47
N GLY A 322 -31.43 4.96 13.28
CA GLY A 322 -30.60 5.95 13.99
C GLY A 322 -29.89 6.87 13.00
N THR A 323 -28.56 6.97 13.12
CA THR A 323 -27.71 7.77 12.21
C THR A 323 -27.07 6.95 11.10
N THR A 324 -27.41 5.67 10.99
CA THR A 324 -26.97 4.78 9.92
C THR A 324 -28.01 4.73 8.81
N ALA A 325 -27.59 5.07 7.59
CA ALA A 325 -28.35 4.86 6.37
C ALA A 325 -27.93 3.54 5.71
N THR A 326 -28.90 2.81 5.17
CA THR A 326 -28.69 1.67 4.28
C THR A 326 -29.18 2.05 2.89
N ALA A 327 -28.33 1.89 1.89
CA ALA A 327 -28.68 2.08 0.49
C ALA A 327 -29.72 1.04 0.06
N VAL A 328 -30.86 1.50 -0.45
CA VAL A 328 -31.96 0.63 -0.88
C VAL A 328 -32.26 0.87 -2.37
N PRO A 329 -32.77 -0.15 -3.09
CA PRO A 329 -33.25 0.03 -4.45
C PRO A 329 -34.32 1.11 -4.50
N GLU A 330 -34.32 1.90 -5.57
CA GLU A 330 -35.43 2.78 -5.90
C GLU A 330 -36.73 1.98 -5.95
N ALA A 331 -37.83 2.58 -5.49
CA ALA A 331 -39.15 2.00 -5.64
C ALA A 331 -39.50 1.92 -7.13
N SER A 332 -39.13 0.82 -7.80
CA SER A 332 -39.30 0.71 -9.24
C SER A 332 -40.79 0.82 -9.60
N SER A 333 -41.10 1.60 -10.64
CA SER A 333 -42.46 1.74 -11.15
C SER A 333 -43.04 0.38 -11.57
N ALA A 334 -42.21 -0.62 -11.88
CA ALA A 334 -42.62 -1.99 -12.15
C ALA A 334 -43.29 -2.68 -10.95
N ALA A 335 -42.77 -2.49 -9.73
CA ALA A 335 -43.41 -3.01 -8.52
C ALA A 335 -44.77 -2.32 -8.28
N LEU A 336 -44.84 -1.02 -8.54
CA LEU A 336 -46.08 -0.23 -8.41
C LEU A 336 -47.11 -0.61 -9.48
N ILE A 337 -46.69 -0.87 -10.73
CA ILE A 337 -47.53 -1.36 -11.82
C ILE A 337 -48.01 -2.79 -11.52
N GLY A 338 -47.15 -3.65 -10.94
CA GLY A 338 -47.54 -4.98 -10.49
C GLY A 338 -48.64 -4.94 -9.42
N LEU A 339 -48.50 -4.06 -8.42
CA LEU A 339 -49.53 -3.83 -7.39
C LEU A 339 -50.81 -3.22 -7.96
N ALA A 340 -50.70 -2.25 -8.87
CA ALA A 340 -51.86 -1.64 -9.54
C ALA A 340 -52.58 -2.66 -10.43
N GLY A 341 -51.85 -3.51 -11.15
CA GLY A 341 -52.39 -4.61 -11.93
C GLY A 341 -53.09 -5.65 -11.06
N LEU A 342 -52.50 -6.00 -9.91
CA LEU A 342 -53.11 -6.91 -8.94
C LEU A 342 -54.40 -6.32 -8.34
N ALA A 343 -54.39 -5.03 -8.00
CA ALA A 343 -55.58 -4.32 -7.52
C ALA A 343 -56.69 -4.26 -8.58
N LEU A 344 -56.34 -4.10 -9.86
CA LEU A 344 -57.28 -4.14 -10.98
C LEU A 344 -57.87 -5.53 -11.20
N ILE A 345 -57.07 -6.59 -11.07
CA ILE A 345 -57.52 -7.98 -11.14
C ILE A 345 -58.46 -8.31 -9.97
N LEU A 346 -58.12 -7.86 -8.75
CA LEU A 346 -58.95 -8.07 -7.57
C LEU A 346 -60.26 -7.28 -7.64
N ARG A 347 -60.28 -6.09 -8.26
CA ARG A 347 -61.51 -5.30 -8.49
C ARG A 347 -62.44 -5.96 -9.51
N ARG A 348 -61.91 -6.70 -10.49
CA ARG A 348 -62.70 -7.43 -11.49
C ARG A 348 -63.34 -8.73 -10.97
N ARG A 349 -62.92 -9.21 -9.79
CA ARG A 349 -63.42 -10.45 -9.18
C ARG A 349 -64.50 -10.23 -8.09
N LYS A 350 -64.95 -9.00 -7.89
CA LYS A 350 -66.16 -8.66 -7.12
C LYS A 350 -67.27 -8.32 -8.09
#